data_AF-A0A1D1V360-F1
#
_entry.id   AF-A0A1D1V360-F1
#
_cell.length_a   1.000
_cell.length_b   1.000
_cell.length_c   1.000
_cell.angle_alpha   90.00
_cell.angle_beta   90.00
_cell.angle_gamma   90.00
#
_symmetry.space_group_name_H-M   'P 1'
#
loop_
_entity.id
_entity.type
_entity.pdbx_description
1 polymer ?
#
loop_
_entity_poly.entity_id
_entity_poly.type
_entity_poly.pdbx_seq_one_letter_code
_entity_poly.pdbx_strand_id
1 'polypeptide(L)'
;MDSVNPMNVLKLLEEDYKQLFQLDGQPSEADKQLEELVKEFMDKLKALRLETGKQFFLAKQKPHTVRDMDIRRWAVTANRTISLVGFTASPDWVGKLKRYCSIVDRKITKFVTDKYIQKAPQVKKTAEECVALVRSRISDYGLDCM
;
A
#
# COMPACT_ATOMS: atom_id res chain seq x y z
N MET A 1 -34.83 47.38 27.85
CA MET A 1 -33.90 46.99 26.77
C MET A 1 -34.38 45.68 26.21
N ASP A 2 -34.71 45.65 24.93
CA ASP A 2 -35.18 44.43 24.27
C ASP A 2 -34.01 43.44 24.19
N SER A 3 -34.23 42.23 24.72
CA SER A 3 -33.23 41.17 24.74
C SER A 3 -32.93 40.72 23.30
N VAL A 4 -31.71 40.98 22.84
CA VAL A 4 -31.27 40.55 21.51
C VAL A 4 -31.19 39.02 21.49
N ASN A 5 -31.97 38.40 20.62
CA ASN A 5 -31.96 36.94 20.46
C ASN A 5 -30.62 36.49 19.83
N PRO A 6 -29.80 35.72 20.54
CA PRO A 6 -28.49 35.29 20.04
C PRO A 6 -28.58 34.43 18.77
N MET A 7 -29.70 33.72 18.56
CA MET A 7 -29.90 32.91 17.36
C MET A 7 -30.05 33.77 16.09
N ASN A 8 -30.60 34.98 16.21
CA ASN A 8 -30.70 35.90 15.08
C ASN A 8 -29.33 36.49 14.73
N VAL A 9 -28.50 36.75 15.74
CA VAL A 9 -27.11 37.23 15.54
C VAL A 9 -26.28 36.17 14.81
N LEU A 10 -26.41 34.89 15.20
CA LEU A 10 -25.72 33.79 14.52
C LEU A 10 -26.15 33.64 13.06
N LYS A 11 -27.45 33.79 12.75
CA LYS A 11 -27.94 33.74 11.37
C LYS A 11 -27.38 34.87 10.50
N LEU A 12 -27.35 36.09 11.04
CA LEU A 12 -26.76 37.24 10.34
C LEU A 12 -25.26 37.02 10.07
N LEU A 13 -24.52 36.52 11.07
CA LEU A 13 -23.11 36.19 10.89
C LEU A 13 -22.89 35.06 9.87
N GLU A 14 -23.79 34.07 9.82
CA GLU A 14 -23.73 33.00 8.82
C GLU A 14 -24.02 33.52 7.41
N GLU A 15 -24.99 34.41 7.25
CA GLU A 15 -25.31 35.06 5.97
C GLU A 15 -24.17 35.97 5.49
N ASP A 16 -23.61 36.79 6.39
CA ASP A 16 -22.44 37.64 6.11
C ASP A 16 -21.24 36.79 5.68
N TYR A 17 -21.01 35.66 6.36
CA TYR A 17 -19.93 34.73 6.02
C TYR A 17 -20.14 34.10 4.63
N LYS A 18 -21.37 33.65 4.31
CA LYS A 18 -21.68 33.10 2.97
C LYS A 18 -21.50 34.14 1.87
N GLN A 19 -21.87 35.40 2.11
CA GLN A 19 -21.65 36.48 1.15
C GLN A 19 -20.17 36.81 0.97
N LEU A 20 -19.39 36.93 2.05
CA LEU A 20 -17.96 37.23 2.02
C LEU A 20 -17.15 36.21 1.23
N PHE A 21 -17.50 34.92 1.34
CA PHE A 21 -16.75 33.82 0.73
C PHE A 21 -17.42 33.20 -0.50
N GLN A 22 -18.60 33.70 -0.91
CA GLN A 22 -19.37 33.20 -2.07
C GLN A 22 -19.44 31.67 -2.12
N LEU A 23 -19.70 31.02 -0.98
CA LEU A 23 -19.60 29.56 -0.83
C LEU A 23 -20.57 28.78 -1.75
N ASP A 24 -21.68 29.40 -2.13
CA ASP A 24 -22.69 28.86 -3.06
C ASP A 24 -22.46 29.33 -4.52
N GLY A 25 -21.34 30.02 -4.78
CA GLY A 25 -20.96 30.48 -6.11
C GLY A 25 -20.56 29.33 -7.03
N GLN A 26 -20.98 29.39 -8.29
CA GLN A 26 -20.54 28.44 -9.30
C GLN A 26 -19.02 28.59 -9.51
N PRO A 27 -18.24 27.49 -9.61
CA PRO A 27 -16.78 27.55 -9.73
C PRO A 27 -16.37 28.50 -10.86
N SER A 28 -15.48 29.42 -10.55
CA SER A 28 -14.92 30.32 -11.57
C SER A 28 -14.14 29.50 -12.60
N GLU A 29 -13.85 30.10 -13.75
CA GLU A 29 -13.03 29.44 -14.77
C GLU A 29 -11.63 29.08 -14.23
N ALA A 30 -11.07 29.90 -13.35
CA ALA A 30 -9.80 29.62 -12.70
C ALA A 30 -9.88 28.41 -11.75
N ASP A 31 -11.00 28.26 -11.04
CA ASP A 31 -11.21 27.11 -10.14
C ASP A 31 -11.28 25.79 -10.93
N LYS A 32 -11.99 25.79 -12.07
CA LYS A 32 -12.05 24.62 -12.96
C LYS A 32 -10.69 24.25 -13.52
N GLN A 33 -9.90 25.24 -13.93
CA GLN A 33 -8.52 25.02 -14.41
C GLN A 33 -7.64 24.43 -13.30
N LEU A 34 -7.79 24.91 -12.07
CA LEU A 34 -7.07 24.38 -10.92
C LEU A 34 -7.48 22.93 -10.63
N GLU A 35 -8.78 22.63 -10.64
CA GLU A 35 -9.29 21.26 -10.44
C GLU A 35 -8.75 20.29 -11.50
N GLU A 36 -8.72 20.70 -12.77
CA GLU A 36 -8.19 19.88 -13.86
C GLU A 36 -6.69 19.62 -13.67
N LEU A 37 -5.92 20.65 -13.31
CA LEU A 37 -4.49 20.52 -13.05
C LEU A 37 -4.20 19.63 -11.83
N VAL A 38 -4.98 19.76 -10.76
CA VAL A 38 -4.89 18.90 -9.57
C VAL A 38 -5.20 17.45 -9.93
N LYS A 39 -6.22 17.23 -10.76
CA LYS A 39 -6.58 15.89 -11.23
C LYS A 39 -5.45 15.26 -12.05
N GLU A 40 -4.88 15.99 -13.00
CA GLU A 40 -3.75 15.54 -13.81
C GLU A 40 -2.53 15.17 -12.93
N PHE A 41 -2.22 16.03 -11.96
CA PHE A 41 -1.14 15.79 -11.01
C PHE A 41 -1.38 14.52 -10.18
N MET A 42 -2.61 14.31 -9.70
CA MET A 42 -2.99 13.15 -8.92
C MET A 42 -2.94 11.85 -9.74
N ASP A 43 -3.31 11.89 -11.01
CA ASP A 43 -3.26 10.72 -11.89
C ASP A 43 -1.81 10.35 -12.25
N LYS A 44 -0.94 11.32 -12.49
CA LYS A 44 0.52 11.09 -12.61
C LYS A 44 1.10 10.46 -11.35
N LEU A 45 0.71 10.93 -10.16
CA LEU A 45 1.15 10.33 -8.89
C LEU A 45 0.68 8.88 -8.73
N LYS A 46 -0.56 8.57 -9.09
CA LYS A 46 -1.07 7.19 -9.06
C LYS A 46 -0.30 6.29 -10.02
N ALA A 47 -0.05 6.75 -11.24
CA ALA A 47 0.73 6.02 -12.23
C ALA A 47 2.15 5.73 -11.70
N LEU A 48 2.79 6.69 -11.05
CA LEU A 48 4.13 6.54 -10.48
C LEU A 48 4.16 5.51 -9.36
N ARG A 49 3.15 5.53 -8.46
CA ARG A 49 3.01 4.52 -7.40
C ARG A 49 2.81 3.13 -7.99
N LEU A 50 1.96 3.00 -9.01
CA LEU A 50 1.67 1.74 -9.66
C LEU A 50 2.93 1.15 -10.31
N GLU A 51 3.68 1.95 -11.06
CA GLU A 51 4.90 1.51 -11.73
C GLU A 51 5.99 1.11 -10.72
N THR A 52 6.20 1.93 -9.69
CA THR A 52 7.17 1.61 -8.62
C THR A 52 6.76 0.34 -7.86
N GLY A 53 5.47 0.16 -7.61
CA GLY A 53 4.92 -1.04 -6.97
C GLY A 53 5.18 -2.30 -7.80
N LYS A 54 4.96 -2.26 -9.11
CA LYS A 54 5.27 -3.38 -10.02
C LYS A 54 6.73 -3.82 -9.91
N GLN A 55 7.67 -2.86 -9.93
CA GLN A 55 9.10 -3.14 -9.79
C GLN A 55 9.42 -3.84 -8.45
N PHE A 56 8.79 -3.41 -7.37
CA PHE A 56 8.94 -4.06 -6.06
C PHE A 56 8.48 -5.53 -6.09
N PHE A 57 7.31 -5.82 -6.68
CA PHE A 57 6.81 -7.20 -6.74
C PHE A 57 7.68 -8.11 -7.62
N LEU A 58 8.19 -7.59 -8.74
CA LEU A 58 9.16 -8.31 -9.57
C LEU A 58 10.45 -8.61 -8.82
N ALA A 59 10.96 -7.64 -8.05
CA ALA A 59 12.15 -7.84 -7.23
C ALA A 59 11.93 -8.86 -6.10
N LYS A 60 10.72 -8.90 -5.52
CA LYS A 60 10.35 -9.87 -4.47
C LYS A 60 10.31 -11.32 -4.95
N GLN A 61 10.11 -11.57 -6.25
CA GLN A 61 10.20 -12.92 -6.82
C GLN A 61 11.64 -13.45 -6.84
N LYS A 62 12.64 -12.55 -6.80
CA LYS A 62 14.05 -12.91 -6.74
C LYS A 62 14.48 -13.02 -5.27
N PRO A 63 15.48 -13.85 -4.93
CA PRO A 63 16.06 -13.93 -3.59
C PRO A 63 16.94 -12.69 -3.30
N HIS A 64 16.37 -11.49 -3.40
CA HIS A 64 17.07 -10.23 -3.22
C HIS A 64 16.36 -9.35 -2.18
N THR A 65 17.14 -8.74 -1.30
CA THR A 65 16.62 -7.80 -0.29
C THR A 65 16.43 -6.43 -0.92
N VAL A 66 15.18 -5.97 -0.99
CA VAL A 66 14.85 -4.63 -1.46
C VAL A 66 14.99 -3.64 -0.31
N ARG A 67 15.81 -2.60 -0.49
CA ARG A 67 15.95 -1.49 0.46
C ARG A 67 15.16 -0.27 -0.03
N ASP A 68 14.91 0.67 0.86
CA ASP A 68 14.24 1.94 0.53
C ASP A 68 14.99 2.71 -0.56
N MET A 69 16.32 2.62 -0.60
CA MET A 69 17.13 3.18 -1.68
C MET A 69 16.78 2.62 -3.06
N ASP A 70 16.41 1.35 -3.14
CA ASP A 70 16.03 0.71 -4.40
C ASP A 70 14.65 1.20 -4.83
N ILE A 71 13.70 1.31 -3.89
CA ILE A 71 12.38 1.91 -4.12
C ILE A 71 12.51 3.35 -4.63
N ARG A 72 13.39 4.14 -4.00
CA ARG A 72 13.66 5.52 -4.43
C ARG A 72 14.22 5.58 -5.85
N ARG A 73 15.17 4.70 -6.19
CA ARG A 73 15.74 4.63 -7.54
C ARG A 73 14.66 4.29 -8.57
N TRP A 74 13.82 3.29 -8.31
CA TRP A 74 12.72 2.94 -9.21
C TRP A 74 11.72 4.09 -9.39
N ALA A 75 11.37 4.78 -8.31
CA ALA A 75 10.48 5.95 -8.38
C ALA A 75 11.07 7.09 -9.22
N VAL A 76 12.37 7.38 -9.08
CA VAL A 76 13.06 8.38 -9.91
C VAL A 76 13.12 7.94 -11.37
N THR A 77 13.38 6.67 -11.64
CA THR A 77 13.37 6.11 -13.00
C THR A 77 11.98 6.20 -13.63
N ALA A 78 10.92 5.84 -12.90
CA ALA A 78 9.54 5.97 -13.35
C ALA A 78 9.15 7.45 -13.56
N ASN A 79 9.70 8.36 -12.75
CA ASN A 79 9.44 9.78 -12.96
C ASN A 79 10.05 10.33 -14.26
N ARG A 80 11.09 9.69 -14.81
CA ARG A 80 11.64 10.09 -16.12
C ARG A 80 10.67 9.85 -17.26
N THR A 81 9.77 8.86 -17.13
CA THR A 81 8.73 8.59 -18.14
C THR A 81 7.46 9.39 -17.85
N ILE A 82 7.06 9.52 -16.59
CA ILE A 82 5.82 10.21 -16.18
C ILE A 82 5.97 11.74 -16.17
N SER A 83 7.19 12.24 -15.97
CA SER A 83 7.54 13.66 -15.96
C SER A 83 6.74 14.50 -14.95
N LEU A 84 6.67 14.06 -13.70
CA LEU A 84 6.08 14.85 -12.62
C LEU A 84 7.09 15.89 -12.12
N VAL A 85 6.77 17.17 -12.35
CA VAL A 85 7.62 18.31 -11.97
C VAL A 85 7.73 18.39 -10.44
N GLY A 86 8.95 18.63 -9.93
CA GLY A 86 9.21 18.74 -8.49
C GLY A 86 9.13 17.43 -7.71
N PHE A 87 8.85 16.30 -8.36
CA PHE A 87 8.78 15.03 -7.68
C PHE A 87 10.15 14.61 -7.15
N THR A 88 10.18 14.36 -5.84
CA THR A 88 11.34 13.79 -5.16
C THR A 88 10.89 12.52 -4.46
N ALA A 89 11.60 11.41 -4.68
CA ALA A 89 11.39 10.17 -3.95
C ALA A 89 11.91 10.30 -2.50
N SER A 90 11.21 11.12 -1.71
CA SER A 90 11.54 11.42 -0.32
C SER A 90 11.23 10.22 0.58
N PRO A 91 11.84 10.13 1.78
CA PRO A 91 11.52 9.09 2.75
C PRO A 91 10.03 9.04 3.12
N ASP A 92 9.38 10.20 3.29
CA ASP A 92 7.94 10.28 3.55
C ASP A 92 7.12 9.70 2.39
N TRP A 93 7.48 10.01 1.15
CA TRP A 93 6.83 9.44 -0.03
C TRP A 93 6.99 7.91 -0.08
N VAL A 94 8.18 7.39 0.23
CA VAL A 94 8.43 5.94 0.31
C VAL A 94 7.55 5.30 1.39
N GLY A 95 7.42 5.92 2.57
CA GLY A 95 6.52 5.44 3.62
C GLY A 95 5.04 5.43 3.20
N LYS A 96 4.60 6.45 2.45
CA LYS A 96 3.24 6.50 1.86
C LYS A 96 3.06 5.42 0.79
N LEU A 97 4.06 5.19 -0.07
CA LEU A 97 4.03 4.11 -1.06
C LEU A 97 3.94 2.73 -0.38
N LYS A 98 4.75 2.48 0.65
CA LYS A 98 4.72 1.22 1.40
C LYS A 98 3.33 0.94 1.95
N ARG A 99 2.67 1.95 2.55
CA ARG A 99 1.27 1.84 3.00
C ARG A 99 0.31 1.55 1.85
N TYR A 100 0.46 2.25 0.72
CA TYR A 100 -0.37 2.06 -0.46
C TYR A 100 -0.26 0.65 -1.07
N CYS A 101 0.95 0.08 -1.11
CA CYS A 101 1.22 -1.25 -1.63
C CYS A 101 1.21 -2.37 -0.56
N SER A 102 0.81 -2.06 0.68
CA SER A 102 0.85 -2.97 1.84
C SER A 102 2.21 -3.65 2.05
N ILE A 103 3.30 -2.90 1.79
CA ILE A 103 4.67 -3.33 2.01
C ILE A 103 5.02 -3.12 3.48
N VAL A 104 5.42 -4.20 4.14
CA VAL A 104 5.86 -4.17 5.53
C VAL A 104 7.37 -4.37 5.58
N ASP A 105 8.03 -3.57 6.41
CA ASP A 105 9.43 -3.78 6.76
C ASP A 105 9.54 -5.07 7.58
N ARG A 106 10.04 -6.12 6.94
CA ARG A 106 10.27 -7.42 7.59
C ARG A 106 11.73 -7.54 7.98
N LYS A 107 11.98 -7.76 9.28
CA LYS A 107 13.30 -8.18 9.74
C LYS A 107 13.53 -9.63 9.29
N ILE A 108 14.67 -9.90 8.68
CA ILE A 108 15.08 -11.27 8.39
C ILE A 108 15.44 -11.93 9.73
N THR A 109 14.62 -12.87 10.18
CA THR A 109 14.80 -13.56 11.47
C THR A 109 15.51 -14.90 11.34
N LYS A 110 15.44 -15.53 10.17
CA LYS A 110 16.05 -16.84 9.89
C LYS A 110 16.62 -16.86 8.49
N PHE A 111 17.84 -17.37 8.36
CA PHE A 111 18.45 -17.66 7.07
C PHE A 111 18.23 -19.12 6.74
N VAL A 112 17.74 -19.40 5.53
CA VAL A 112 17.58 -20.76 5.01
C VAL A 112 18.72 -21.03 4.04
N THR A 113 19.45 -22.12 4.23
CA THR A 113 20.55 -22.50 3.35
C THR A 113 20.03 -23.21 2.10
N ASP A 114 20.75 -23.11 0.98
CA ASP A 114 20.38 -23.79 -0.26
C ASP A 114 20.28 -25.31 -0.07
N LYS A 115 21.20 -25.88 0.73
CA LYS A 115 21.16 -27.28 1.17
C LYS A 115 19.83 -27.66 1.82
N TYR A 116 19.22 -26.76 2.61
CA TYR A 116 17.92 -26.99 3.21
C TYR A 116 16.81 -26.98 2.15
N ILE A 117 16.83 -26.03 1.21
CA ILE A 117 15.84 -25.93 0.13
C ILE A 117 15.83 -27.20 -0.72
N GLN A 118 17.01 -27.68 -1.12
CA GLN A 118 17.14 -28.90 -1.92
C GLN A 118 16.66 -30.15 -1.18
N LYS A 119 16.86 -30.24 0.15
CA LYS A 119 16.43 -31.39 0.97
C LYS A 119 14.95 -31.34 1.37
N ALA A 120 14.32 -30.17 1.33
CA ALA A 120 12.93 -29.99 1.78
C ALA A 120 11.91 -30.93 1.13
N PRO A 121 11.94 -31.20 -0.19
CA PRO A 121 11.00 -32.14 -0.82
C PRO A 121 11.14 -33.57 -0.29
N GLN A 122 12.38 -34.03 -0.11
CA GLN A 122 12.66 -35.37 0.42
C GLN A 122 12.20 -35.49 1.88
N VAL A 123 12.48 -34.47 2.71
CA VAL A 123 12.04 -34.45 4.11
C VAL A 123 10.52 -34.49 4.19
N LYS A 124 9.81 -33.74 3.34
CA LYS A 124 8.35 -33.74 3.27
C LYS A 124 7.80 -35.12 2.88
N LYS A 125 8.37 -35.73 1.83
CA LYS A 125 7.98 -37.06 1.36
C LYS A 125 8.16 -38.12 2.44
N THR A 126 9.32 -38.17 3.09
CA THR A 126 9.59 -39.13 4.17
C THR A 126 8.69 -38.91 5.39
N ALA A 127 8.32 -37.67 5.70
CA ALA A 127 7.36 -37.39 6.75
C ALA A 127 5.93 -37.89 6.40
N GLU A 128 5.49 -37.67 5.16
CA GLU A 128 4.19 -38.16 4.67
C GLU A 128 4.13 -39.69 4.66
N GLU A 129 5.20 -40.36 4.21
CA GLU A 129 5.34 -41.83 4.24
C GLU A 129 5.27 -42.38 5.67
N CYS A 130 5.96 -41.73 6.61
CA CYS A 130 5.92 -42.10 8.03
C CYS A 130 4.50 -41.97 8.61
N VAL A 131 3.81 -40.87 8.32
CA VAL A 131 2.43 -40.66 8.77
C VAL A 131 1.48 -41.70 8.17
N ALA A 132 1.63 -42.03 6.88
CA ALA A 132 0.82 -43.05 6.22
C ALA A 132 1.04 -44.44 6.84
N LEU A 133 2.29 -44.82 7.09
CA LEU A 133 2.64 -46.08 7.74
C LEU A 133 2.03 -46.19 9.13
N VAL A 134 2.14 -45.14 9.95
CA VAL A 134 1.57 -45.11 11.31
C VAL A 134 0.06 -45.22 11.26
N ARG A 135 -0.61 -44.52 10.34
CA ARG A 135 -2.08 -44.58 10.18
C ARG A 135 -2.55 -45.99 9.78
N SER A 136 -1.86 -46.64 8.83
CA SER A 136 -2.16 -48.04 8.47
C SER A 136 -2.07 -48.93 9.69
N ARG A 137 -0.97 -48.82 10.44
CA ARG A 137 -0.72 -49.67 11.60
C ARG A 137 -1.74 -49.45 12.73
N ILE A 138 -2.18 -48.21 12.95
CA ILE A 138 -3.27 -47.90 13.89
C ILE A 138 -4.58 -48.56 13.43
N SER A 139 -4.88 -48.52 12.13
CA SER A 139 -6.08 -49.18 11.58
C SER A 139 -6.03 -50.69 11.78
N ASP A 140 -4.87 -51.31 11.54
CA ASP A 140 -4.68 -52.76 11.68
C ASP A 140 -4.90 -53.21 13.14
N TYR A 141 -4.32 -52.50 14.11
CA TYR A 141 -4.52 -52.80 15.53
C TYR A 141 -5.95 -52.48 16.02
N GLY A 142 -6.66 -51.54 15.39
CA GLY A 142 -8.05 -51.23 15.70
C GLY A 142 -9.06 -52.31 15.30
N LEU A 143 -8.67 -53.22 14.38
CA LEU A 143 -9.46 -54.38 13.97
C LEU A 143 -9.21 -55.61 14.85
N ASP A 144 -8.01 -55.75 15.43
CA ASP A 144 -7.63 -56.87 16.31
C ASP A 144 -8.24 -56.77 17.73
N CYS A 145 -8.87 -55.64 18.07
CA CYS A 145 -9.46 -55.38 19.38
C CYS A 145 -11.01 -55.41 19.42
N MET A 146 -11.68 -55.91 18.37
CA MET A 146 -13.12 -56.25 18.35
C MET A 146 -13.32 -57.75 18.11
#